data_AF-V4RR21-F1
#
_entry.id   AF-V4RR21-F1
#
_cell.length_a   1.000
_cell.length_b   1.000
_cell.length_c   1.000
_cell.angle_alpha   90.00
_cell.angle_beta   90.00
_cell.angle_gamma   90.00
#
_symmetry.space_group_name_H-M   'P 1'
#
loop_
_entity.id
_entity.type
_entity.pdbx_description
1 polymer ?
#
loop_
_entity_poly.entity_id
_entity_poly.type
_entity_poly.pdbx_seq_one_letter_code
_entity_poly.pdbx_strand_id
1 'polypeptide(L)'
;MKKRSLILAVAGLAAAFFAVVLNLVTNTQPGDAHTLAIEATIAAIIALACGVVTFRKGGGWRFLAIAMIGPAVFVLTDAGMRLLLFAQHGA
;
A
#
# COMPACT_ATOMS: atom_id res chain seq x y z
N MET A 1 -12.49 -22.04 8.00
CA MET A 1 -12.36 -20.97 6.97
C MET A 1 -12.42 -19.52 7.50
N LYS A 2 -13.09 -19.21 8.63
CA LYS A 2 -13.17 -17.83 9.17
C LYS A 2 -11.81 -17.25 9.62
N LYS A 3 -10.94 -18.03 10.29
CA LYS A 3 -9.64 -17.54 10.80
C LYS A 3 -8.70 -17.03 9.72
N ARG A 4 -8.52 -17.76 8.60
CA ARG A 4 -7.71 -17.30 7.45
C ARG A 4 -8.20 -16.00 6.84
N SER A 5 -9.52 -15.80 6.82
CA SER A 5 -10.13 -14.57 6.30
C SER A 5 -9.78 -13.36 7.13
N LEU A 6 -9.78 -13.54 8.45
CA LEU A 6 -9.48 -12.48 9.41
C LEU A 6 -7.98 -12.16 9.40
N ILE A 7 -7.11 -13.17 9.28
CA ILE A 7 -5.65 -12.97 9.15
C ILE A 7 -5.32 -12.16 7.89
N LEU A 8 -5.90 -12.51 6.73
CA LEU A 8 -5.70 -11.77 5.48
C LEU A 8 -6.14 -10.31 5.58
N ALA A 9 -7.25 -10.07 6.25
CA ALA A 9 -7.78 -8.74 6.45
C ALA A 9 -6.92 -7.89 7.38
N VAL A 10 -6.44 -8.45 8.49
CA VAL A 10 -5.52 -7.77 9.42
C VAL A 10 -4.17 -7.50 8.74
N ALA A 11 -3.63 -8.47 8.01
CA ALA A 11 -2.41 -8.31 7.26
C ALA A 11 -2.53 -7.21 6.19
N GLY A 12 -3.65 -7.17 5.46
CA GLY A 12 -3.92 -6.13 4.47
C GLY A 12 -4.09 -4.74 5.08
N LEU A 13 -4.73 -4.64 6.25
CA LEU A 13 -4.84 -3.38 7.00
C LEU A 13 -3.49 -2.89 7.50
N ALA A 14 -2.67 -3.78 8.05
CA ALA A 14 -1.31 -3.45 8.46
C ALA A 14 -0.46 -3.00 7.26
N ALA A 15 -0.56 -3.70 6.13
CA ALA A 15 0.12 -3.32 4.90
C ALA A 15 -0.33 -1.94 4.39
N ALA A 16 -1.63 -1.64 4.41
CA ALA A 16 -2.16 -0.33 4.02
C ALA A 16 -1.63 0.78 4.93
N PHE A 17 -1.56 0.53 6.24
CA PHE A 17 -0.98 1.45 7.20
C PHE A 17 0.51 1.70 6.92
N PHE A 18 1.30 0.64 6.77
CA PHE A 18 2.74 0.77 6.46
C PHE A 18 2.97 1.49 5.13
N ALA A 19 2.18 1.20 4.10
CA ALA A 19 2.28 1.88 2.82
C ALA A 19 2.14 3.40 2.97
N VAL A 20 1.14 3.84 3.74
CA VAL A 20 0.90 5.27 3.99
C VAL A 20 2.02 5.89 4.81
N VAL A 21 2.44 5.23 5.90
CA VAL A 21 3.52 5.74 6.75
C VAL A 21 4.80 5.91 5.95
N LEU A 22 5.26 4.85 5.26
CA LEU A 22 6.49 4.89 4.46
C LEU A 22 6.43 5.95 3.36
N ASN A 23 5.25 6.17 2.77
CA ASN A 23 5.05 7.18 1.73
C ASN A 23 5.10 8.64 2.27
N LEU A 24 4.70 8.84 3.53
CA LEU A 24 4.65 10.13 4.20
C LEU A 24 5.92 10.47 4.99
N VAL A 25 6.81 9.51 5.22
CA VAL A 25 8.09 9.77 5.90
C VAL A 25 8.88 10.79 5.07
N THR A 26 9.19 11.92 5.70
CA THR A 26 10.04 12.96 5.13
C THR A 26 11.49 12.49 5.19
N ASN A 27 12.17 12.47 4.05
CA ASN A 27 13.58 12.11 3.97
C ASN A 27 14.40 13.28 3.45
N THR A 28 15.56 13.48 4.06
CA THR A 28 16.50 14.55 3.69
C THR A 28 17.57 14.07 2.71
N GLN A 29 17.74 12.75 2.54
CA GLN A 29 18.67 12.15 1.61
C GLN A 29 17.95 11.51 0.41
N PRO A 30 18.42 11.75 -0.83
CA PRO A 30 17.77 11.22 -2.02
C PRO A 30 17.77 9.69 -2.05
N GLY A 31 18.88 9.04 -1.67
CA GLY A 31 19.00 7.56 -1.61
C GLY A 31 17.92 6.88 -0.76
N ASP A 32 17.62 7.45 0.41
CA ASP A 32 16.60 6.92 1.31
C ASP A 32 15.19 7.16 0.79
N ALA A 33 14.96 8.30 0.13
CA ALA A 33 13.67 8.62 -0.48
C ALA A 33 13.27 7.60 -1.57
N HIS A 34 14.23 7.10 -2.35
CA HIS A 34 13.97 6.04 -3.34
C HIS A 34 13.57 4.73 -2.67
N THR A 35 14.36 4.29 -1.68
CA THR A 35 14.13 3.03 -0.98
C THR A 35 12.75 3.03 -0.32
N LEU A 36 12.38 4.12 0.34
CA LEU A 36 11.08 4.24 1.00
C LEU A 36 9.91 4.32 0.01
N ALA A 37 10.08 4.95 -1.15
CA ALA A 37 9.07 4.92 -2.20
C ALA A 37 8.86 3.49 -2.75
N ILE A 38 9.92 2.69 -2.90
CA ILE A 38 9.83 1.29 -3.31
C ILE A 38 9.12 0.47 -2.23
N GLU A 39 9.52 0.59 -0.97
CA GLU A 39 8.90 -0.14 0.15
C GLU A 39 7.41 0.22 0.32
N ALA A 40 7.07 1.51 0.20
CA ALA A 40 5.69 1.98 0.24
C ALA A 40 4.86 1.38 -0.91
N THR A 41 5.45 1.29 -2.12
CA THR A 41 4.81 0.68 -3.29
C THR A 41 4.54 -0.81 -3.06
N ILE A 42 5.51 -1.56 -2.51
CA ILE A 42 5.35 -2.98 -2.20
C ILE A 42 4.24 -3.18 -1.16
N ALA A 43 4.24 -2.40 -0.09
CA ALA A 43 3.21 -2.46 0.95
C ALA A 43 1.81 -2.14 0.38
N ALA A 44 1.71 -1.16 -0.53
CA ALA A 44 0.48 -0.83 -1.23
C ALA A 44 -0.03 -2.00 -2.10
N ILE A 45 0.85 -2.68 -2.84
CA ILE A 45 0.48 -3.85 -3.65
C ILE A 45 -0.09 -4.98 -2.78
N ILE A 46 0.55 -5.25 -1.63
CA ILE A 46 0.07 -6.26 -0.69
C ILE A 46 -1.32 -5.89 -0.15
N ALA A 47 -1.50 -4.63 0.25
CA ALA A 47 -2.79 -4.12 0.71
C ALA A 47 -3.88 -4.25 -0.36
N LEU A 48 -3.57 -3.98 -1.63
CA LEU A 48 -4.49 -4.17 -2.76
C LEU A 48 -4.87 -5.63 -2.94
N ALA A 49 -3.90 -6.54 -2.95
CA ALA A 49 -4.15 -7.98 -3.11
C ALA A 49 -5.06 -8.50 -1.98
N CYS A 50 -4.75 -8.16 -0.72
CA CYS A 50 -5.57 -8.50 0.43
C CYS A 50 -6.96 -7.84 0.35
N GLY A 51 -7.03 -6.58 -0.06
CA GLY A 51 -8.27 -5.82 -0.26
C GLY A 51 -9.18 -6.48 -1.28
N VAL A 52 -8.68 -6.87 -2.45
CA VAL A 52 -9.44 -7.54 -3.51
C VAL A 52 -9.98 -8.89 -3.03
N VAL A 53 -9.14 -9.70 -2.37
CA VAL A 53 -9.58 -10.99 -1.80
C VAL A 53 -10.65 -10.78 -0.73
N THR A 54 -10.54 -9.73 0.07
CA THR A 54 -11.51 -9.38 1.12
C THR A 54 -12.82 -8.86 0.53
N PHE A 55 -12.76 -8.06 -0.55
CA PHE A 55 -13.92 -7.51 -1.25
C PHE A 55 -14.83 -8.60 -1.81
N ARG A 56 -14.23 -9.68 -2.34
CA ARG A 56 -14.95 -10.85 -2.88
C ARG A 56 -15.79 -11.60 -1.86
N LYS A 57 -15.62 -11.36 -0.55
CA LYS A 57 -16.40 -12.01 0.51
C LYS A 57 -17.76 -11.38 0.77
N GLY A 58 -18.00 -10.17 0.25
CA GLY A 58 -19.29 -9.49 0.38
C GLY A 58 -19.63 -9.04 1.81
N GLY A 59 -20.81 -8.44 1.97
CA GLY A 59 -21.29 -7.92 3.25
C GLY A 59 -20.35 -6.90 3.88
N GLY A 60 -20.20 -6.96 5.21
CA GLY A 60 -19.34 -6.06 5.99
C GLY A 60 -17.85 -6.07 5.60
N TRP A 61 -17.37 -7.14 4.96
CA TRP A 61 -15.99 -7.25 4.49
C TRP A 61 -15.67 -6.25 3.36
N ARG A 62 -16.68 -5.75 2.64
CA ARG A 62 -16.48 -4.72 1.60
C ARG A 62 -15.99 -3.40 2.18
N PHE A 63 -16.48 -2.99 3.34
CA PHE A 63 -16.02 -1.76 4.00
C PHE A 63 -14.55 -1.89 4.41
N LEU A 64 -14.17 -3.05 4.94
CA LEU A 64 -12.79 -3.35 5.29
C LEU A 64 -11.87 -3.36 4.07
N ALA A 65 -12.35 -3.93 2.95
CA ALA A 65 -11.64 -3.90 1.68
C ALA A 65 -11.44 -2.48 1.14
N ILE A 66 -12.46 -1.62 1.22
CA ILE A 66 -12.36 -0.21 0.79
C ILE A 66 -11.31 0.52 1.63
N ALA A 67 -11.29 0.29 2.95
CA ALA A 67 -10.31 0.88 3.87
C ALA A 67 -8.86 0.46 3.56
N MET A 68 -8.64 -0.71 2.94
CA MET A 68 -7.32 -1.16 2.48
C MET A 68 -6.98 -0.59 1.09
N ILE A 69 -7.94 -0.64 0.17
CA ILE A 69 -7.72 -0.31 -1.25
C ILE A 69 -7.48 1.18 -1.45
N GLY A 70 -8.29 2.05 -0.81
CA GLY A 70 -8.19 3.50 -1.01
C GLY A 70 -6.79 4.06 -0.72
N PRO A 71 -6.24 3.85 0.49
CA PRO A 71 -4.89 4.29 0.83
C PRO A 71 -3.82 3.66 -0.06
N ALA A 72 -3.99 2.40 -0.44
CA ALA A 72 -3.03 1.71 -1.28
C ALA A 72 -2.97 2.29 -2.71
N VAL A 73 -4.12 2.60 -3.32
CA VAL A 73 -4.15 3.27 -4.64
C VAL A 73 -3.50 4.65 -4.57
N PHE A 74 -3.76 5.41 -3.50
CA PHE A 74 -3.15 6.71 -3.28
C PHE A 74 -1.62 6.59 -3.20
N VAL A 75 -1.11 5.70 -2.36
CA VAL A 75 0.34 5.47 -2.21
C VAL A 75 0.97 4.99 -3.52
N LEU A 76 0.32 4.07 -4.23
CA LEU A 76 0.82 3.57 -5.51
C LEU A 76 0.97 4.70 -6.54
N THR A 77 0.03 5.64 -6.55
CA THR A 77 0.04 6.79 -7.46
C THR A 77 1.13 7.79 -7.07
N ASP A 78 1.25 8.14 -5.80
CA ASP A 78 2.24 9.11 -5.30
C ASP A 78 3.67 8.55 -5.39
N ALA A 79 3.92 7.37 -4.83
CA ALA A 79 5.22 6.70 -4.92
C ALA A 79 5.58 6.37 -6.37
N GLY A 80 4.61 5.96 -7.19
CA GLY A 80 4.80 5.74 -8.63
C GLY A 80 5.23 7.01 -9.36
N MET A 81 4.62 8.15 -9.08
CA MET A 81 5.04 9.44 -9.64
C MET A 81 6.44 9.82 -9.19
N ARG A 82 6.79 9.64 -7.92
CA ARG A 82 8.15 9.89 -7.41
C ARG A 82 9.16 9.00 -8.12
N LEU A 83 8.89 7.71 -8.25
CA LEU A 83 9.75 6.75 -8.95
C LEU A 83 9.89 7.06 -10.45
N LEU A 84 8.81 7.48 -11.12
CA LEU A 84 8.84 7.92 -12.51
C LEU A 84 9.69 9.17 -12.68
N LEU A 85 9.51 10.17 -11.81
CA LEU A 85 10.32 11.39 -11.82
C LEU A 85 11.79 11.06 -11.59
N PHE A 86 12.11 10.13 -10.69
CA PHE A 86 13.46 9.65 -10.49
C PHE A 86 14.03 8.91 -11.71
N ALA A 87 13.23 8.11 -12.42
CA ALA A 87 13.67 7.46 -13.65
C ALA A 87 13.90 8.48 -14.79
N GLN A 88 13.10 9.55 -14.85
CA GLN A 88 13.20 10.60 -15.86
C GLN A 88 14.34 11.60 -15.59
N HIS A 89 14.58 11.93 -14.31
CA HIS A 89 15.66 12.82 -13.86
C HIS A 89 16.90 12.01 -13.43
N GLY A 90 16.96 10.73 -13.79
CA GLY A 90 17.89 9.76 -13.22
C GLY A 90 19.37 10.12 -13.40
N ALA A 91 20.11 9.81 -12.33
CA ALA A 91 21.57 9.64 -12.22
C ALA A 91 22.45 10.87 -12.53
#